data_AF-A0A3D0S4L4-F1
#
_entry.id   AF-A0A3D0S4L4-F1
#
_cell.length_a   1.000
_cell.length_b   1.000
_cell.length_c   1.000
_cell.angle_alpha   90.00
_cell.angle_beta   90.00
_cell.angle_gamma   90.00
#
_symmetry.space_group_name_H-M   'P 1'
#
loop_
_entity.id
_entity.type
_entity.pdbx_description
1 polymer ?
#
loop_
_entity_poly.entity_id
_entity_poly.type
_entity_poly.pdbx_seq_one_letter_code
_entity_poly.pdbx_strand_id
1 'polypeptide(L)'
;MTERQPAPPGPGPEAMRQAVAGYVQEIHRAYVDQAATFSPGVRGRMPLITAGRLTVVAAAARNLHLLATAETLGPLRGPEVAITAEYDGIAWELRFFDPVVLPELGLLDERESPAFEEVKRALGVGTVLYHVVAQPGAGLSGHQATHVGTGLANGHSAAARDFETIRSRVRGREALVDELAGATIAGLPHAQALLARAISPYDEGVREACEASGSGGPDPEAIRKALLTAVGGRTQWMPAGSHS
;
A
#
# COMPACT_ATOMS: atom_id res chain seq x y z
N MET A 1 -21.71 -47.94 -5.39
CA MET A 1 -21.74 -46.74 -4.54
C MET A 1 -20.32 -46.50 -4.07
N THR A 2 -19.60 -45.58 -4.70
CA THR A 2 -18.24 -45.25 -4.31
C THR A 2 -18.32 -44.16 -3.25
N GLU A 3 -18.06 -44.50 -1.99
CA GLU A 3 -17.95 -43.53 -0.91
C GLU A 3 -16.84 -42.52 -1.26
N ARG A 4 -17.22 -41.25 -1.41
CA ARG A 4 -16.24 -40.15 -1.44
C ARG A 4 -15.63 -40.08 -0.05
N GLN A 5 -14.35 -40.46 0.04
CA GLN A 5 -13.54 -40.25 1.22
C GLN A 5 -13.59 -38.75 1.58
N PRO A 6 -13.88 -38.38 2.85
CA PRO A 6 -13.93 -36.98 3.25
C PRO A 6 -12.55 -36.35 3.03
N ALA A 7 -12.53 -35.14 2.47
CA ALA A 7 -11.30 -34.37 2.32
C ALA A 7 -10.61 -34.26 3.69
N PRO A 8 -9.27 -34.38 3.76
CA PRO A 8 -8.56 -34.23 5.02
C PRO A 8 -8.93 -32.87 5.65
N PRO A 9 -9.09 -32.81 6.99
CA PRO A 9 -9.41 -31.57 7.66
C PRO A 9 -8.33 -30.53 7.32
N GLY A 10 -8.76 -29.32 6.97
CA GLY A 10 -7.86 -28.21 6.70
C GLY A 10 -6.97 -27.90 7.91
N PRO A 11 -5.89 -27.13 7.72
CA PRO A 11 -5.01 -26.73 8.82
C PRO A 11 -5.82 -26.09 9.94
N GLY A 12 -5.53 -26.47 11.19
CA GLY A 12 -6.17 -25.87 12.36
C GLY A 12 -5.87 -24.37 12.47
N PRO A 13 -6.64 -23.60 13.27
CA PRO A 13 -6.52 -22.14 13.35
C PRO A 13 -5.10 -21.65 13.66
N GLU A 14 -4.38 -22.34 14.54
CA GLU A 14 -3.00 -22.00 14.87
C GLU A 14 -2.05 -22.21 13.68
N ALA A 15 -2.20 -23.32 12.95
CA ALA A 15 -1.39 -23.56 11.76
C ALA A 15 -1.65 -22.51 10.67
N MET A 16 -2.89 -22.05 10.52
CA MET A 16 -3.22 -20.94 9.62
C MET A 16 -2.55 -19.64 10.07
N ARG A 17 -2.60 -19.30 11.37
CA ARG A 17 -1.92 -18.11 11.90
C ARG A 17 -0.41 -18.14 11.63
N GLN A 18 0.24 -19.30 11.85
CA GLN A 18 1.66 -19.47 11.56
C GLN A 18 1.95 -19.35 10.05
N ALA A 19 1.09 -19.88 9.19
CA ALA A 19 1.24 -19.73 7.74
C ALA A 19 1.15 -18.26 7.30
N VAL A 20 0.19 -17.49 7.85
CA VAL A 20 0.06 -16.05 7.60
C VAL A 20 1.28 -15.28 8.13
N ALA A 21 1.75 -15.60 9.34
CA ALA A 21 2.93 -14.97 9.92
C ALA A 21 4.18 -15.23 9.06
N GLY A 22 4.38 -16.46 8.60
CA GLY A 22 5.47 -16.80 7.66
C GLY A 22 5.34 -16.07 6.33
N TYR A 23 4.13 -15.93 5.80
CA TYR A 23 3.89 -15.18 4.57
C TYR A 23 4.22 -13.69 4.71
N VAL A 24 3.82 -13.05 5.81
CA VAL A 24 4.14 -11.64 6.13
C VAL A 24 5.65 -11.47 6.33
N GLN A 25 6.29 -12.38 7.06
CA GLN A 25 7.75 -12.38 7.24
C GLN A 25 8.48 -12.41 5.89
N GLU A 26 8.06 -13.28 4.98
CA GLU A 26 8.68 -13.40 3.65
C GLU A 26 8.42 -12.18 2.75
N ILE A 27 7.25 -11.54 2.85
CA ILE A 27 7.00 -10.24 2.18
C ILE A 27 8.00 -9.20 2.67
N HIS A 28 8.14 -9.03 3.99
CA HIS A 28 9.04 -8.04 4.57
C HIS A 28 10.50 -8.35 4.26
N ARG A 29 10.91 -9.62 4.30
CA ARG A 29 12.25 -10.04 3.90
C ARG A 29 12.56 -9.64 2.46
N ALA A 30 11.72 -10.08 1.51
CA ALA A 30 11.92 -9.75 0.11
C ALA A 30 11.87 -8.24 -0.16
N TYR A 31 11.04 -7.51 0.58
CA TYR A 31 10.99 -6.05 0.50
C TYR A 31 12.32 -5.41 0.90
N VAL A 32 12.89 -5.80 2.05
CA VAL A 32 14.16 -5.26 2.54
C VAL A 32 15.33 -5.65 1.64
N ASP A 33 15.39 -6.91 1.23
CA ASP A 33 16.43 -7.42 0.33
C ASP A 33 16.42 -6.66 -1.00
N GLN A 34 15.23 -6.41 -1.57
CA GLN A 34 15.08 -5.60 -2.77
C GLN A 34 15.42 -4.12 -2.51
N ALA A 35 14.99 -3.56 -1.37
CA ALA A 35 15.26 -2.18 -1.00
C ALA A 35 16.77 -1.91 -0.87
N ALA A 36 17.54 -2.88 -0.38
CA ALA A 36 18.99 -2.78 -0.23
C ALA A 36 19.72 -2.46 -1.55
N THR A 37 19.13 -2.83 -2.69
CA THR A 37 19.68 -2.56 -4.05
C THR A 37 19.53 -1.09 -4.49
N PHE A 38 18.71 -0.30 -3.80
CA PHE A 38 18.47 1.10 -4.14
C PHE A 38 19.43 2.06 -3.42
N SER A 39 19.58 3.28 -3.95
CA SER A 39 20.43 4.30 -3.35
C SER A 39 19.92 4.73 -1.98
N PRO A 40 20.80 5.15 -1.03
CA PRO A 40 20.40 5.54 0.32
C PRO A 40 19.31 6.62 0.36
N GLY A 41 19.36 7.60 -0.56
CA GLY A 41 18.36 8.65 -0.66
C GLY A 41 16.97 8.17 -1.08
N VAL A 42 16.87 7.10 -1.90
CA VAL A 42 15.59 6.48 -2.25
C VAL A 42 15.11 5.61 -1.08
N ARG A 43 16.00 4.80 -0.49
CA ARG A 43 15.67 3.94 0.66
C ARG A 43 15.15 4.74 1.86
N GLY A 44 15.74 5.89 2.15
CA GLY A 44 15.31 6.79 3.22
C GLY A 44 13.93 7.43 3.01
N ARG A 45 13.25 7.12 1.90
CA ARG A 45 11.88 7.56 1.59
C ARG A 45 10.92 6.39 1.36
N MET A 46 11.40 5.16 1.51
CA MET A 46 10.59 3.95 1.34
C MET A 46 9.79 3.68 2.64
N PRO A 47 8.43 3.63 2.57
CA PRO A 47 7.59 3.74 3.75
C PRO A 47 7.73 2.59 4.74
N LEU A 48 7.98 1.35 4.30
CA LEU A 48 8.17 0.24 5.25
C LEU A 48 9.52 0.32 5.97
N ILE A 49 10.53 0.98 5.39
CA ILE A 49 11.83 1.22 6.03
C ILE A 49 11.72 2.37 7.04
N THR A 50 10.97 3.43 6.70
CA THR A 50 10.91 4.65 7.51
C THR A 50 9.86 4.63 8.61
N ALA A 51 8.87 3.72 8.55
CA ALA A 51 7.82 3.64 9.55
C ALA A 51 8.32 3.20 10.94
N GLY A 52 9.48 2.53 11.02
CA GLY A 52 10.09 2.05 12.27
C GLY A 52 9.37 0.83 12.86
N ARG A 53 8.09 0.96 13.21
CA ARG A 53 7.23 -0.15 13.63
C ARG A 53 5.92 -0.14 12.84
N LEU A 54 5.50 -1.32 12.43
CA LEU A 54 4.27 -1.55 11.67
C LEU A 54 3.27 -2.40 12.46
N THR A 55 1.99 -2.13 12.24
CA THR A 55 0.93 -3.09 12.54
C THR A 55 0.53 -3.75 11.22
N VAL A 56 0.60 -5.08 11.15
CA VAL A 56 0.01 -5.86 10.07
C VAL A 56 -1.29 -6.45 10.57
N VAL A 57 -2.35 -6.32 9.80
CA VAL A 57 -3.66 -6.88 10.11
C VAL A 57 -3.96 -8.00 9.13
N ALA A 58 -4.26 -9.19 9.66
CA ALA A 58 -4.88 -10.29 8.95
C ALA A 58 -6.37 -10.29 9.25
N ALA A 59 -7.16 -9.66 8.39
CA ALA A 59 -8.62 -9.62 8.49
C ALA A 59 -9.25 -10.69 7.59
N ALA A 60 -9.90 -11.67 8.21
CA ALA A 60 -10.66 -12.71 7.55
C ALA A 60 -12.11 -12.22 7.36
N ALA A 61 -12.42 -11.77 6.14
CA ALA A 61 -13.78 -11.58 5.66
C ALA A 61 -14.16 -12.80 4.79
N ARG A 62 -14.70 -12.59 3.58
CA ARG A 62 -14.79 -13.67 2.58
C ARG A 62 -13.40 -13.98 2.04
N ASN A 63 -12.58 -12.96 1.80
CA ASN A 63 -11.18 -13.07 1.47
C ASN A 63 -10.32 -12.83 2.73
N LEU A 64 -9.04 -13.20 2.65
CA LEU A 64 -8.05 -12.81 3.64
C LEU A 64 -7.40 -11.50 3.19
N HIS A 65 -7.54 -10.46 3.99
CA HIS A 65 -6.92 -9.15 3.78
C HIS A 65 -5.69 -9.04 4.68
N LEU A 66 -4.54 -8.79 4.08
CA LEU A 66 -3.31 -8.43 4.78
C LEU A 66 -3.03 -6.95 4.55
N LEU A 67 -3.21 -6.14 5.58
CA LEU A 67 -2.96 -4.70 5.54
C LEU A 67 -1.81 -4.34 6.46
N ALA A 68 -0.83 -3.58 5.98
CA ALA A 68 0.15 -2.96 6.88
C ALA A 68 -0.16 -1.48 7.06
N THR A 69 0.01 -1.00 8.30
CA THR A 69 -0.15 0.40 8.68
C THR A 69 0.94 0.80 9.67
N ALA A 70 1.28 2.09 9.69
CA ALA A 70 2.10 2.68 10.76
C ALA A 70 1.25 3.07 11.98
N GLU A 71 -0.09 3.02 11.87
CA GLU A 71 -0.98 3.29 12.99
C GLU A 71 -0.85 2.22 14.08
N THR A 72 -0.91 2.68 15.33
CA THR A 72 -0.98 1.80 16.48
C THR A 72 -2.44 1.47 16.73
N LEU A 73 -2.78 0.18 16.67
CA LEU A 73 -4.09 -0.28 17.11
C LEU A 73 -4.14 -0.30 18.64
N GLY A 74 -5.31 -0.03 19.21
CA GLY A 74 -5.52 -0.09 20.67
C GLY A 74 -5.17 -1.47 21.26
N PRO A 75 -5.17 -1.63 22.59
CA PRO A 75 -4.79 -2.90 23.23
C PRO A 75 -5.62 -4.07 22.69
N LEU A 76 -5.05 -5.29 22.72
CA LEU A 76 -5.76 -6.51 22.30
C LEU A 76 -7.07 -6.68 23.07
N ARG A 77 -8.12 -7.13 22.40
CA ARG A 77 -9.44 -7.32 23.00
C ARG A 77 -9.96 -8.74 22.82
N GLY A 78 -10.52 -9.31 23.89
CA GLY A 78 -11.22 -10.59 23.83
C GLY A 78 -10.34 -11.72 23.27
N PRO A 79 -10.78 -12.44 22.23
CA PRO A 79 -10.05 -13.57 21.65
C PRO A 79 -8.95 -13.17 20.65
N GLU A 80 -8.65 -11.87 20.52
CA GLU A 80 -7.64 -11.37 19.59
C GLU A 80 -6.25 -11.91 19.89
N VAL A 81 -5.52 -12.28 18.83
CA VAL A 81 -4.17 -12.82 18.89
C VAL A 81 -3.23 -11.89 18.12
N ALA A 82 -2.04 -11.68 18.68
CA ALA A 82 -0.95 -10.96 18.03
C ALA A 82 0.32 -11.82 17.95
N ILE A 83 1.07 -11.66 16.87
CA ILE A 83 2.42 -12.21 16.68
C ILE A 83 3.35 -11.05 16.40
N THR A 84 4.44 -10.93 17.15
CA THR A 84 5.46 -9.90 16.89
C THR A 84 6.68 -10.52 16.25
N ALA A 85 7.30 -9.80 15.33
CA ALA A 85 8.56 -10.18 14.72
C ALA A 85 9.31 -8.94 14.24
N GLU A 86 10.56 -9.15 13.84
CA GLU A 86 11.42 -8.14 13.28
C GLU A 86 12.30 -8.76 12.20
N TYR A 87 12.57 -7.99 11.14
CA TYR A 87 13.58 -8.34 10.16
C TYR A 87 14.30 -7.08 9.69
N ASP A 88 15.63 -7.06 9.89
CA ASP A 88 16.54 -6.03 9.39
C ASP A 88 16.01 -4.59 9.53
N GLY A 89 15.57 -4.24 10.75
CA GLY A 89 15.06 -2.92 11.10
C GLY A 89 13.58 -2.68 10.85
N ILE A 90 12.85 -3.61 10.24
CA ILE A 90 11.37 -3.57 10.17
C ILE A 90 10.81 -4.40 11.34
N ALA A 91 10.39 -3.72 12.40
CA ALA A 91 9.62 -4.34 13.48
C ALA A 91 8.12 -4.33 13.14
N TRP A 92 7.43 -5.44 13.37
CA TRP A 92 6.00 -5.51 13.11
C TRP A 92 5.22 -6.37 14.11
N GLU A 93 3.97 -6.02 14.30
CA GLU A 93 2.97 -6.80 15.04
C GLU A 93 1.86 -7.23 14.09
N LEU A 94 1.68 -8.53 13.89
CA LEU A 94 0.59 -9.12 13.13
C LEU A 94 -0.59 -9.43 14.04
N ARG A 95 -1.74 -8.82 13.78
CA ARG A 95 -2.99 -9.01 14.53
C ARG A 95 -4.04 -9.69 13.67
N PHE A 96 -4.74 -10.65 14.26
CA PHE A 96 -5.74 -11.47 13.57
C PHE A 96 -7.15 -11.01 13.93
N PHE A 97 -7.94 -10.71 12.90
CA PHE A 97 -9.34 -10.34 13.01
C PHE A 97 -10.17 -11.28 12.15
N ASP A 98 -11.23 -11.83 12.73
CA ASP A 98 -12.28 -12.57 12.05
C ASP A 98 -13.64 -12.08 12.56
N PRO A 99 -14.78 -12.58 12.07
CA PRO A 99 -16.10 -12.13 12.55
C PRO A 99 -16.38 -12.43 14.04
N VAL A 100 -15.55 -13.22 14.72
CA VAL A 100 -15.64 -13.43 16.17
C VAL A 100 -14.96 -12.28 16.92
N VAL A 101 -13.81 -11.79 16.42
CA VAL A 101 -13.10 -10.63 16.97
C VAL A 101 -13.77 -9.31 16.56
N LEU A 102 -14.17 -9.19 15.29
CA LEU A 102 -14.73 -7.99 14.68
C LEU A 102 -15.93 -8.38 13.79
N PRO A 103 -17.15 -8.44 14.35
CA PRO A 103 -18.36 -8.93 13.66
C PRO A 103 -18.68 -8.24 12.34
N GLU A 104 -18.31 -6.97 12.18
CA GLU A 104 -18.49 -6.16 10.98
C GLU A 104 -17.83 -6.81 9.75
N LEU A 105 -16.74 -7.57 9.92
CA LEU A 105 -16.10 -8.32 8.83
C LEU A 105 -17.01 -9.37 8.22
N GLY A 106 -17.94 -9.94 9.01
CA GLY A 106 -18.91 -10.92 8.54
C GLY A 106 -20.04 -10.33 7.70
N LEU A 107 -20.16 -9.00 7.65
CA LEU A 107 -21.20 -8.28 6.91
C LEU A 107 -20.71 -7.75 5.55
N LEU A 108 -19.42 -7.88 5.26
CA LEU A 108 -18.82 -7.36 4.04
C LEU A 108 -19.23 -8.18 2.81
N ASP A 109 -19.71 -7.50 1.77
CA ASP A 109 -20.03 -8.14 0.49
C ASP A 109 -18.81 -8.13 -0.43
N GLU A 110 -18.20 -9.29 -0.59
CA GLU A 110 -17.04 -9.46 -1.47
C GLU A 110 -17.33 -10.45 -2.61
N ARG A 111 -18.59 -10.53 -3.05
CA ARG A 111 -19.01 -11.47 -4.10
C ARG A 111 -18.32 -11.20 -5.43
N GLU A 112 -18.25 -9.93 -5.80
CA GLU A 112 -17.73 -9.46 -7.08
C GLU A 112 -16.25 -9.05 -6.99
N SER A 113 -15.84 -8.40 -5.90
CA SER A 113 -14.46 -7.96 -5.69
C SER A 113 -14.14 -7.80 -4.19
N PRO A 114 -12.86 -7.75 -3.79
CA PRO A 114 -12.49 -7.49 -2.40
C PRO A 114 -12.93 -6.10 -1.91
N ALA A 115 -13.51 -6.03 -0.71
CA ALA A 115 -14.08 -4.82 -0.12
C ALA A 115 -13.04 -4.03 0.68
N PHE A 116 -12.03 -3.49 -0.02
CA PHE A 116 -10.87 -2.85 0.63
C PHE A 116 -11.23 -1.70 1.57
N GLU A 117 -12.01 -0.73 1.10
CA GLU A 117 -12.34 0.47 1.88
C GLU A 117 -13.25 0.15 3.06
N GLU A 118 -14.12 -0.85 2.92
CA GLU A 118 -14.97 -1.34 3.99
C GLU A 118 -14.17 -2.06 5.07
N VAL A 119 -13.17 -2.88 4.69
CA VAL A 119 -12.25 -3.51 5.65
C VAL A 119 -11.46 -2.45 6.41
N LYS A 120 -10.91 -1.44 5.75
CA LYS A 120 -10.21 -0.32 6.41
C LYS A 120 -11.11 0.38 7.41
N ARG A 121 -12.36 0.67 7.01
CA ARG A 121 -13.35 1.33 7.86
C ARG A 121 -13.71 0.49 9.07
N ALA A 122 -13.91 -0.82 8.89
CA ALA A 122 -14.19 -1.74 10.00
C ALA A 122 -13.03 -1.81 11.00
N LEU A 123 -11.80 -1.80 10.51
CA LEU A 123 -10.59 -1.79 11.35
C LEU A 123 -10.29 -0.42 11.98
N GLY A 124 -10.93 0.65 11.50
CA GLY A 124 -10.67 2.02 11.94
C GLY A 124 -9.29 2.54 11.55
N VAL A 125 -8.71 2.04 10.45
CA VAL A 125 -7.37 2.41 9.97
C VAL A 125 -7.48 3.40 8.83
N GLY A 126 -6.77 4.53 8.92
CA GLY A 126 -6.75 5.57 7.89
C GLY A 126 -5.67 5.39 6.82
N THR A 127 -4.52 4.85 7.23
CA THR A 127 -3.28 4.78 6.45
C THR A 127 -2.90 3.33 6.20
N VAL A 128 -2.63 3.01 4.94
CA VAL A 128 -2.25 1.65 4.52
C VAL A 128 -1.00 1.74 3.66
N LEU A 129 0.06 1.07 4.10
CA LEU A 129 1.35 1.02 3.41
C LEU A 129 1.39 -0.08 2.36
N TYR A 130 0.65 -1.16 2.59
CA TYR A 130 0.30 -2.13 1.56
C TYR A 130 -0.99 -2.84 1.92
N HIS A 131 -1.71 -3.31 0.90
CA HIS A 131 -2.83 -4.22 1.05
C HIS A 131 -2.68 -5.37 0.05
N VAL A 132 -2.74 -6.59 0.57
CA VAL A 132 -2.70 -7.82 -0.21
C VAL A 132 -3.96 -8.61 0.11
N VAL A 133 -4.62 -9.12 -0.93
CA VAL A 133 -5.80 -9.97 -0.77
C VAL A 133 -5.46 -11.38 -1.23
N ALA A 134 -5.69 -12.36 -0.37
CA ALA A 134 -5.66 -13.77 -0.72
C ALA A 134 -7.10 -14.30 -0.79
N GLN A 135 -7.50 -14.79 -1.96
CA GLN A 135 -8.81 -15.40 -2.16
C GLN A 135 -8.89 -16.78 -1.47
N PRO A 136 -10.09 -17.25 -1.10
CA PRO A 136 -10.28 -18.62 -0.60
C PRO A 136 -9.62 -19.66 -1.51
N GLY A 137 -8.80 -20.53 -0.93
CA GLY A 137 -8.07 -21.56 -1.67
C GLY A 137 -6.78 -21.10 -2.36
N ALA A 138 -6.48 -19.80 -2.35
CA ALA A 138 -5.14 -19.32 -2.69
C ALA A 138 -4.13 -19.77 -1.61
N GLY A 139 -3.02 -20.37 -2.03
CA GLY A 139 -1.95 -20.73 -1.11
C GLY A 139 -1.24 -19.50 -0.55
N LEU A 140 -0.70 -19.61 0.66
CA LEU A 140 0.20 -18.63 1.27
C LEU A 140 1.65 -19.14 1.15
N SER A 141 2.20 -19.06 -0.05
CA SER A 141 3.55 -19.60 -0.33
C SER A 141 4.65 -18.54 -0.22
N GLY A 142 5.85 -18.95 0.21
CA GLY A 142 7.02 -18.06 0.25
C GLY A 142 7.40 -17.49 -1.12
N HIS A 143 7.14 -18.23 -2.21
CA HIS A 143 7.37 -17.75 -3.57
C HIS A 143 6.46 -16.57 -3.93
N GLN A 144 5.15 -16.66 -3.61
CA GLN A 144 4.23 -15.54 -3.81
C GLN A 144 4.56 -14.35 -2.93
N ALA A 145 4.91 -14.61 -1.66
CA ALA A 145 5.37 -13.57 -0.74
C ALA A 145 6.58 -12.80 -1.30
N THR A 146 7.53 -13.52 -1.89
CA THR A 146 8.71 -12.93 -2.53
C THR A 146 8.33 -11.97 -3.67
N HIS A 147 7.40 -12.38 -4.53
CA HIS A 147 6.91 -11.52 -5.62
C HIS A 147 6.20 -10.28 -5.10
N VAL A 148 5.37 -10.43 -4.07
CA VAL A 148 4.67 -9.31 -3.41
C VAL A 148 5.68 -8.34 -2.80
N GLY A 149 6.61 -8.82 -1.96
CA GLY A 149 7.62 -7.98 -1.32
C GLY A 149 8.49 -7.22 -2.31
N THR A 150 8.96 -7.90 -3.36
CA THR A 150 9.75 -7.27 -4.44
C THR A 150 8.93 -6.22 -5.20
N GLY A 151 7.66 -6.53 -5.52
CA GLY A 151 6.74 -5.61 -6.19
C GLY A 151 6.48 -4.35 -5.36
N LEU A 152 6.25 -4.51 -4.06
CA LEU A 152 6.09 -3.40 -3.11
C LEU A 152 7.35 -2.53 -3.06
N ALA A 153 8.54 -3.13 -2.96
CA ALA A 153 9.79 -2.39 -2.92
C ALA A 153 10.01 -1.59 -4.21
N ASN A 154 9.75 -2.19 -5.37
CA ASN A 154 9.84 -1.50 -6.65
C ASN A 154 8.83 -0.35 -6.75
N GLY A 155 7.56 -0.57 -6.38
CA GLY A 155 6.52 0.45 -6.38
C GLY A 155 6.84 1.63 -5.46
N HIS A 156 7.26 1.36 -4.22
CA HIS A 156 7.69 2.38 -3.27
C HIS A 156 8.92 3.16 -3.76
N SER A 157 9.89 2.48 -4.37
CA SER A 157 11.07 3.14 -4.95
C SER A 157 10.71 4.02 -6.15
N ALA A 158 9.74 3.61 -6.97
CA ALA A 158 9.26 4.38 -8.10
C ALA A 158 8.58 5.67 -7.62
N ALA A 159 7.66 5.55 -6.66
CA ALA A 159 7.00 6.72 -6.07
C ALA A 159 8.01 7.70 -5.44
N ALA A 160 9.02 7.22 -4.71
CA ALA A 160 10.08 8.06 -4.15
C ALA A 160 10.89 8.81 -5.22
N ARG A 161 11.21 8.14 -6.34
CA ARG A 161 11.91 8.76 -7.48
C ARG A 161 11.03 9.75 -8.23
N ASP A 162 9.74 9.48 -8.36
CA ASP A 162 8.77 10.39 -8.98
C ASP A 162 8.73 11.71 -8.19
N PHE A 163 8.61 11.66 -6.87
CA PHE A 163 8.59 12.86 -6.04
C PHE A 163 9.88 13.66 -6.14
N GLU A 164 11.05 13.00 -6.12
CA GLU A 164 12.33 13.69 -6.33
C GLU A 164 12.40 14.34 -7.72
N THR A 165 11.90 13.64 -8.74
CA THR A 165 11.85 14.16 -10.11
C THR A 165 10.94 15.39 -10.21
N ILE A 166 9.73 15.32 -9.65
CA ILE A 166 8.78 16.45 -9.60
C ILE A 166 9.43 17.63 -8.88
N ARG A 167 9.98 17.39 -7.68
CA ARG A 167 10.65 18.38 -6.85
C ARG A 167 11.77 19.11 -7.60
N SER A 168 12.60 18.38 -8.34
CA SER A 168 13.69 18.96 -9.14
C SER A 168 13.21 19.85 -10.31
N ARG A 169 11.95 19.72 -10.73
CA ARG A 169 11.37 20.39 -11.90
C ARG A 169 10.45 21.57 -11.55
N VAL A 170 10.05 21.71 -10.29
CA VAL A 170 9.12 22.77 -9.84
C VAL A 170 9.80 23.83 -8.96
N ARG A 171 10.72 24.59 -9.56
CA ARG A 171 11.48 25.62 -8.85
C ARG A 171 10.58 26.59 -8.08
N GLY A 172 10.89 26.81 -6.79
CA GLY A 172 10.13 27.69 -5.89
C GLY A 172 8.86 27.06 -5.30
N ARG A 173 8.59 25.78 -5.60
CA ARG A 173 7.44 25.01 -5.09
C ARG A 173 7.87 23.66 -4.48
N GLU A 174 9.15 23.52 -4.16
CA GLU A 174 9.74 22.28 -3.63
C GLU A 174 9.06 21.86 -2.32
N ALA A 175 8.74 22.81 -1.44
CA ALA A 175 8.04 22.55 -0.19
C ALA A 175 6.65 21.94 -0.40
N LEU A 176 5.93 22.34 -1.46
CA LEU A 176 4.63 21.74 -1.80
C LEU A 176 4.78 20.28 -2.24
N VAL A 177 5.89 19.92 -2.89
CA VAL A 177 6.17 18.53 -3.26
C VAL A 177 6.55 17.70 -2.03
N ASP A 178 7.30 18.29 -1.10
CA ASP A 178 7.63 17.64 0.17
C ASP A 178 6.35 17.39 1.01
N GLU A 179 5.42 18.37 1.05
CA GLU A 179 4.09 18.21 1.65
C GLU A 179 3.23 17.17 0.91
N LEU A 180 3.27 17.14 -0.43
CA LEU A 180 2.55 16.16 -1.24
C LEU A 180 3.02 14.73 -0.94
N ALA A 181 4.33 14.51 -0.86
CA ALA A 181 4.89 13.22 -0.49
C ALA A 181 4.46 12.80 0.92
N GLY A 182 4.44 13.73 1.87
CA GLY A 182 3.89 13.51 3.22
C GLY A 182 2.40 13.14 3.21
N ALA A 183 1.59 13.85 2.43
CA ALA A 183 0.15 13.57 2.29
C ALA A 183 -0.12 12.20 1.62
N THR A 184 0.76 11.74 0.73
CA THR A 184 0.72 10.38 0.17
C THR A 184 0.97 9.33 1.23
N ILE A 185 2.02 9.49 2.05
CA ILE A 185 2.33 8.56 3.15
C ILE A 185 1.21 8.54 4.20
N ALA A 186 0.63 9.72 4.50
CA ALA A 186 -0.46 9.88 5.44
C ALA A 186 -1.84 9.46 4.90
N GLY A 187 -1.93 8.94 3.67
CA GLY A 187 -3.20 8.47 3.10
C GLY A 187 -4.26 9.58 2.96
N LEU A 188 -3.86 10.81 2.62
CA LEU A 188 -4.74 11.97 2.52
C LEU A 188 -5.03 12.36 1.05
N PRO A 189 -5.86 11.61 0.30
CA PRO A 189 -6.03 11.79 -1.14
C PRO A 189 -6.56 13.17 -1.54
N HIS A 190 -7.41 13.77 -0.70
CA HIS A 190 -7.93 15.12 -0.96
C HIS A 190 -6.85 16.19 -0.75
N ALA A 191 -6.00 16.05 0.27
CA ALA A 191 -4.85 16.94 0.45
C ALA A 191 -3.86 16.80 -0.71
N GLN A 192 -3.63 15.57 -1.20
CA GLN A 192 -2.80 15.33 -2.37
C GLN A 192 -3.35 16.05 -3.62
N ALA A 193 -4.66 15.99 -3.86
CA ALA A 193 -5.30 16.70 -4.95
C ALA A 193 -5.13 18.23 -4.84
N LEU A 194 -5.35 18.79 -3.64
CA LEU A 194 -5.16 20.23 -3.41
C LEU A 194 -3.70 20.67 -3.61
N LEU A 195 -2.73 19.91 -3.08
CA LEU A 195 -1.31 20.16 -3.25
C LEU A 195 -0.88 20.02 -4.70
N ALA A 196 -1.40 19.03 -5.41
CA ALA A 196 -1.15 18.86 -6.85
C ALA A 196 -1.64 20.06 -7.65
N ARG A 197 -2.83 20.59 -7.36
CA ARG A 197 -3.35 21.81 -7.98
C ARG A 197 -2.52 23.05 -7.60
N ALA A 198 -1.95 23.11 -6.41
CA ALA A 198 -1.03 24.20 -6.06
C ALA A 198 0.32 24.08 -6.82
N ILE A 199 0.80 22.87 -7.05
CA ILE A 199 2.04 22.60 -7.80
C ILE A 199 1.84 22.83 -9.31
N SER A 200 0.67 22.52 -9.88
CA SER A 200 0.39 22.73 -11.31
C SER A 200 -1.03 23.26 -11.53
N PRO A 201 -1.27 24.57 -11.29
CA PRO A 201 -2.62 25.11 -11.23
C PRO A 201 -3.37 25.12 -12.56
N TYR A 202 -2.64 25.22 -13.67
CA TYR A 202 -3.19 25.40 -15.02
C TYR A 202 -3.07 24.15 -15.90
N ASP A 203 -2.57 23.03 -15.38
CA ASP A 203 -2.48 21.79 -16.15
C ASP A 203 -3.80 21.02 -16.09
N GLU A 204 -4.39 20.81 -17.27
CA GLU A 204 -5.68 20.13 -17.40
C GLU A 204 -5.59 18.64 -17.02
N GLY A 205 -4.48 17.96 -17.31
CA GLY A 205 -4.30 16.56 -16.91
C GLY A 205 -4.22 16.39 -15.39
N VAL A 206 -3.55 17.33 -14.71
CA VAL A 206 -3.54 17.37 -13.24
C VAL A 206 -4.92 17.69 -12.69
N ARG A 207 -5.66 18.62 -13.29
CA ARG A 207 -7.05 18.91 -12.91
C ARG A 207 -7.93 17.67 -13.01
N GLU A 208 -7.92 17.01 -14.17
CA GLU A 208 -8.70 15.81 -14.43
C GLU A 208 -8.36 14.70 -13.44
N ALA A 209 -7.07 14.46 -13.18
CA ALA A 209 -6.65 13.45 -12.20
C ALA A 209 -7.09 13.76 -10.76
N CYS A 210 -7.17 15.05 -10.39
CA CYS A 210 -7.63 15.47 -9.07
C CYS A 210 -9.16 15.37 -8.91
N GLU A 211 -9.91 15.57 -10.00
CA GLU A 211 -11.38 15.55 -10.00
C GLU A 211 -11.92 14.12 -10.25
N ALA A 212 -11.15 13.27 -10.93
CA ALA A 212 -11.44 11.86 -11.11
C ALA A 212 -11.55 11.17 -9.75
N SER A 213 -12.77 10.78 -9.39
CA SER A 213 -13.07 10.12 -8.12
C SER A 213 -13.43 8.67 -8.37
N GLY A 214 -12.74 7.75 -7.68
CA GLY A 214 -13.15 6.36 -7.53
C GLY A 214 -13.99 6.16 -6.26
N SER A 215 -14.26 4.91 -5.90
CA SER A 215 -15.02 4.50 -4.69
C SER A 215 -14.42 4.99 -3.35
N GLY A 216 -13.21 5.57 -3.35
CA GLY A 216 -12.52 6.11 -2.17
C GLY A 216 -12.00 7.55 -2.31
N GLY A 217 -12.44 8.29 -3.33
CA GLY A 217 -11.94 9.66 -3.62
C GLY A 217 -10.87 9.70 -4.71
N PRO A 218 -10.05 10.77 -4.78
CA PRO A 218 -9.01 10.93 -5.79
C PRO A 218 -7.94 9.85 -5.71
N ASP A 219 -7.44 9.37 -6.86
CA ASP A 219 -6.40 8.34 -6.92
C ASP A 219 -4.99 8.96 -6.75
N PRO A 220 -4.26 8.65 -5.66
CA PRO A 220 -2.89 9.10 -5.42
C PRO A 220 -1.90 8.81 -6.55
N GLU A 221 -2.03 7.63 -7.19
CA GLU A 221 -1.11 7.23 -8.25
C GLU A 221 -1.40 7.99 -9.54
N ALA A 222 -2.68 8.16 -9.90
CA ALA A 222 -3.08 8.98 -11.04
C ALA A 222 -2.61 10.44 -10.88
N ILE A 223 -2.82 11.04 -9.70
CA ILE A 223 -2.37 12.40 -9.39
C ILE A 223 -0.86 12.53 -9.56
N ARG A 224 -0.07 11.59 -8.99
CA ARG A 224 1.39 11.61 -9.10
C ARG A 224 1.87 11.49 -10.54
N LYS A 225 1.27 10.59 -11.33
CA LYS A 225 1.58 10.41 -12.75
C LYS A 225 1.23 11.64 -13.59
N ALA A 226 0.07 12.25 -13.34
CA ALA A 226 -0.35 13.48 -14.00
C ALA A 226 0.62 14.63 -13.70
N LEU A 227 1.00 14.81 -12.43
CA LEU A 227 2.01 15.80 -12.04
C LEU A 227 3.37 15.54 -12.70
N LEU A 228 3.85 14.29 -12.68
CA LEU A 228 5.13 13.94 -13.31
C LEU A 228 5.13 14.27 -14.81
N THR A 229 3.98 14.08 -15.48
CA THR A 229 3.78 14.42 -16.89
C THR A 229 3.77 15.93 -17.10
N ALA A 230 2.97 16.67 -16.32
CA ALA A 230 2.86 18.12 -16.37
C ALA A 230 4.22 18.82 -16.18
N VAL A 231 5.01 18.38 -15.21
CA VAL A 231 6.33 18.97 -14.91
C VAL A 231 7.45 18.40 -15.80
N GLY A 232 7.21 17.24 -16.43
CA GLY A 232 8.11 16.60 -17.39
C GLY A 232 7.99 17.14 -18.81
N GLY A 233 6.91 17.88 -19.11
CA GLY A 233 6.71 18.59 -20.37
C GLY A 233 7.68 19.76 -20.54
N ARG A 234 8.94 19.50 -20.88
CA ARG A 234 9.65 20.46 -21.74
C ARG A 234 9.06 20.29 -23.12
N THR A 235 8.26 21.26 -23.55
CA THR A 235 8.15 21.60 -24.98
C THR A 235 9.58 21.60 -25.49
N GLN A 236 9.90 20.69 -26.40
CA GLN A 236 11.17 20.69 -27.09
C GLN A 236 11.37 22.11 -27.60
N TRP A 237 12.36 22.81 -27.05
CA TRP A 237 12.71 24.13 -27.55
C TRP A 237 13.05 23.95 -29.02
N MET A 238 12.18 24.46 -29.89
CA MET A 238 12.50 24.59 -31.31
C MET A 238 13.15 25.97 -31.48
N PRO A 239 14.40 26.06 -31.97
CA PRO A 239 14.95 27.34 -32.36
C PRO A 239 14.06 27.94 -33.46
N ALA A 240 13.68 29.20 -33.28
CA ALA A 240 13.03 29.96 -34.34
C ALA A 240 14.03 30.12 -35.49
N GLY A 241 13.77 29.46 -36.62
CA GLY A 241 14.52 29.64 -37.86
C GLY A 241 15.17 28.37 -38.41
N SER A 242 14.36 27.52 -39.02
CA SER A 242 14.84 26.64 -40.09
C SER A 242 13.84 26.71 -41.24
N HIS A 243 13.86 27.84 -41.95
CA HIS A 243 13.43 27.87 -43.33
C HIS A 243 14.59 27.32 -44.17
N SER A 244 14.28 26.33 -44.99
CA SER A 244 14.99 26.03 -46.23
C SER A 244 13.93 25.77 -47.29
#